data_AF-A0A440CM73-F1
#
_entry.id   AF-A0A440CM73-F1
#
_cell.length_a   1.000
_cell.length_b   1.000
_cell.length_c   1.000
_cell.angle_alpha   90.00
_cell.angle_beta   90.00
_cell.angle_gamma   90.00
#
_symmetry.space_group_name_H-M   'P 1'
#
loop_
_entity.id
_entity.type
_entity.pdbx_description
1 polymer ?
#
loop_
_entity_poly.entity_id
_entity_poly.type
_entity_poly.pdbx_seq_one_letter_code
_entity_poly.pdbx_strand_id
1 'polypeptide(L)'
;MTPREGEYAVKLLLSRNGTESVVTLSNGAVLRVLNIVPGRDAGEQFDHISTNIAVPFEDHESDFFYASEVREISTEDGTVLFRSTTAEISN
;
A
#
# COMPACT_ATOMS: atom_id res chain seq x y z
N MET A 1 -9.86 4.18 6.24
CA MET A 1 -8.59 4.84 6.59
C MET A 1 -8.82 6.35 6.66
N THR A 2 -8.17 7.06 7.59
CA THR A 2 -8.13 8.54 7.63
C THR A 2 -7.02 9.13 6.73
N PRO A 3 -7.10 10.40 6.28
CA PRO A 3 -6.02 11.04 5.52
C PRO A 3 -4.64 10.95 6.17
N ARG A 4 -4.57 11.14 7.49
CA ARG A 4 -3.32 11.05 8.25
C ARG A 4 -2.73 9.63 8.26
N GLU A 5 -3.58 8.60 8.33
CA GLU A 5 -3.14 7.21 8.20
C GLU A 5 -2.63 6.92 6.78
N GLY A 6 -3.28 7.48 5.76
CA GLY A 6 -2.83 7.36 4.36
C GLY A 6 -1.46 7.97 4.13
N GLU A 7 -1.24 9.20 4.62
CA GLU A 7 0.09 9.82 4.57
C GLU A 7 1.16 8.99 5.30
N TYR A 8 0.80 8.37 6.43
CA TYR A 8 1.71 7.51 7.17
C TYR A 8 2.04 6.24 6.39
N ALA A 9 1.03 5.57 5.80
CA ALA A 9 1.22 4.38 4.98
C ALA A 9 2.13 4.65 3.78
N VAL A 10 1.93 5.78 3.10
CA VAL A 10 2.82 6.24 2.00
C VAL A 10 4.24 6.43 2.52
N LYS A 11 4.44 7.20 3.61
CA LYS A 11 5.77 7.44 4.18
C LYS A 11 6.46 6.15 4.62
N LEU A 12 5.72 5.20 5.19
CA LEU A 12 6.22 3.89 5.58
C LEU A 12 6.71 3.10 4.36
N LEU A 13 5.90 2.98 3.32
CA LEU A 13 6.29 2.30 2.08
C LEU A 13 7.50 2.98 1.43
N LEU A 14 7.56 4.32 1.40
CA LEU A 14 8.72 5.05 0.88
C LEU A 14 10.00 4.79 1.68
N SER A 15 9.91 4.73 3.01
CA SER A 15 11.06 4.38 3.85
C SER A 15 11.58 2.96 3.63
N ARG A 16 10.74 2.11 3.03
CA ARG A 16 11.04 0.72 2.66
C ARG A 16 11.30 0.55 1.17
N ASN A 17 11.46 1.64 0.41
CA ASN A 17 11.72 1.54 -1.03
C ASN A 17 12.97 0.70 -1.31
N GLY A 18 12.87 -0.27 -2.21
CA GLY A 18 13.90 -1.27 -2.48
C GLY A 18 13.94 -2.43 -1.49
N THR A 19 12.99 -2.51 -0.55
CA THR A 19 12.78 -3.63 0.38
C THR A 19 11.37 -4.16 0.25
N GLU A 20 11.21 -5.48 0.11
CA GLU A 20 9.90 -6.07 -0.09
C GLU A 20 8.96 -5.81 1.09
N SER A 21 7.72 -5.48 0.77
CA SER A 21 6.62 -5.33 1.72
C SER A 21 5.39 -6.06 1.18
N VAL A 22 4.61 -6.65 2.07
CA VAL A 22 3.32 -7.26 1.76
C VAL A 22 2.23 -6.25 2.13
N VAL A 23 1.42 -5.87 1.15
CA VAL A 23 0.33 -4.91 1.31
C VAL A 23 -0.99 -5.63 1.14
N THR A 24 -1.81 -5.63 2.19
CA THR A 24 -3.19 -6.12 2.10
C THR A 24 -4.12 -4.94 1.87
N LEU A 25 -4.95 -5.02 0.84
CA LEU A 25 -5.94 -4.00 0.50
C LEU A 25 -7.30 -4.29 1.15
N SER A 26 -8.16 -3.28 1.19
CA SER A 26 -9.51 -3.36 1.77
C SER A 26 -10.42 -4.34 1.04
N ASN A 27 -10.21 -4.56 -0.26
CA ASN A 27 -10.91 -5.55 -1.07
C ASN A 27 -10.41 -7.00 -0.86
N GLY A 28 -9.41 -7.20 0.01
CA GLY A 28 -8.81 -8.50 0.31
C GLY A 28 -7.65 -8.91 -0.62
N ALA A 29 -7.31 -8.09 -1.62
CA ALA A 29 -6.13 -8.32 -2.45
C ALA A 29 -4.85 -8.21 -1.61
N VAL A 30 -3.86 -9.03 -1.93
CA VAL A 30 -2.55 -9.04 -1.28
C VAL A 30 -1.48 -8.83 -2.34
N LEU A 31 -0.74 -7.74 -2.21
CA LEU A 31 0.28 -7.31 -3.16
C LEU A 31 1.67 -7.41 -2.52
N ARG A 32 2.66 -7.86 -3.30
CA ARG A 32 4.07 -7.77 -2.93
C ARG A 32 4.68 -6.56 -3.63
N VAL A 33 5.12 -5.58 -2.85
CA VAL A 33 5.63 -4.31 -3.37
C VAL A 33 7.10 -4.16 -3.00
N LEU A 34 7.94 -3.80 -3.98
CA LEU A 34 9.39 -3.64 -3.79
C LEU A 34 9.84 -2.20 -4.06
N ASN A 35 9.40 -1.62 -5.18
CA ASN A 35 9.75 -0.27 -5.58
C ASN A 35 8.52 0.63 -5.49
N ILE A 36 8.64 1.73 -4.75
CA ILE A 36 7.54 2.62 -4.39
C ILE A 36 7.75 3.99 -5.02
N VAL A 37 6.82 4.41 -5.89
CA VAL A 37 6.80 5.74 -6.49
C VAL A 37 5.45 6.40 -6.17
N PRO A 38 5.42 7.42 -5.30
CA PRO A 38 4.18 8.10 -4.95
C PRO A 38 3.86 9.17 -6.01
N GLY A 39 2.58 9.37 -6.29
CA GLY A 39 2.09 10.48 -7.11
C GLY A 39 0.93 11.19 -6.41
N ARG A 40 0.82 12.50 -6.58
CA ARG A 40 -0.36 13.27 -6.15
C ARG A 40 -0.99 13.90 -7.37
N ASP A 41 -2.22 13.49 -7.69
CA ASP A 41 -2.98 14.13 -8.75
C ASP A 41 -3.59 15.46 -8.25
N ALA A 42 -3.60 16.47 -9.12
CA ALA A 42 -4.09 17.79 -8.77
C ALA A 42 -5.60 17.76 -8.46
N GLY A 43 -5.98 18.06 -7.21
CA GLY A 43 -7.37 18.08 -6.76
C GLY A 43 -7.78 16.89 -5.88
N GLU A 44 -6.92 15.89 -5.73
CA GLU A 44 -7.19 14.72 -4.88
C GLU A 44 -6.78 14.94 -3.42
N GLN A 45 -7.54 14.32 -2.51
CA GLN A 45 -7.27 14.37 -1.07
C GLN A 45 -6.22 13.35 -0.62
N PHE A 46 -5.84 12.41 -1.48
CA PHE A 46 -4.92 11.32 -1.17
C PHE A 46 -3.85 11.16 -2.25
N ASP A 47 -2.65 10.75 -1.83
CA ASP A 47 -1.60 10.33 -2.75
C ASP A 47 -1.95 8.95 -3.35
N HIS A 48 -1.70 8.79 -4.65
CA HIS A 48 -1.70 7.50 -5.30
C HIS A 48 -0.32 6.86 -5.14
N ILE A 49 -0.29 5.55 -4.97
CA ILE A 49 0.96 4.80 -4.90
C ILE A 49 1.06 3.98 -6.19
N SER A 50 2.03 4.34 -7.04
CA SER A 50 2.43 3.48 -8.14
C SER A 50 3.58 2.61 -7.68
N THR A 51 3.45 1.30 -7.82
CA THR A 51 4.52 0.37 -7.45
C THR A 51 5.07 -0.27 -8.72
N ASN A 52 6.40 -0.24 -8.87
CA ASN A 52 7.05 -1.04 -9.91
C ASN A 52 7.21 -2.44 -9.32
N ILE A 53 6.24 -3.30 -9.65
CA ILE A 53 6.29 -4.76 -9.48
C ILE A 53 7.66 -5.23 -9.96
N ALA A 54 8.38 -5.94 -9.11
CA ALA A 54 9.66 -6.52 -9.49
C ALA A 54 9.87 -7.88 -8.82
N VAL A 55 9.02 -8.86 -9.16
CA VAL A 55 9.42 -10.24 -9.52
C VAL A 55 8.30 -10.82 -10.41
N PRO A 56 8.59 -11.44 -11.56
CA PRO A 56 7.56 -11.93 -12.49
C PRO A 56 6.88 -13.16 -11.91
N PHE A 57 5.76 -12.97 -11.23
CA PHE A 57 4.68 -13.94 -11.28
C PHE A 57 3.78 -13.53 -12.45
N GLU A 58 3.49 -14.49 -13.32
CA GLU A 58 2.81 -14.32 -14.60
C GLU A 58 1.58 -13.37 -14.50
N ASP A 59 1.47 -12.46 -15.47
CA ASP A 59 0.27 -11.67 -15.81
C ASP A 59 -0.16 -10.44 -14.98
N HIS A 60 0.75 -9.68 -14.35
CA HIS A 60 0.35 -8.41 -13.68
C HIS A 60 1.00 -7.13 -14.24
N GLU A 61 0.15 -6.27 -14.81
CA GLU A 61 0.39 -4.84 -15.08
C GLU A 61 0.80 -4.13 -13.77
N SER A 62 1.61 -3.06 -13.85
CA SER A 62 1.99 -2.23 -12.70
C SER A 62 0.81 -2.01 -11.74
N ASP A 63 0.89 -2.57 -10.52
CA ASP A 63 -0.19 -2.46 -9.56
C ASP A 63 -0.29 -1.02 -9.06
N PHE A 64 -1.45 -0.42 -9.33
CA PHE A 64 -1.86 0.90 -8.90
C PHE A 64 -2.93 0.76 -7.83
N PHE A 65 -2.70 1.34 -6.66
CA PHE A 65 -3.71 1.40 -5.60
C PHE A 65 -3.61 2.72 -4.85
N TYR A 66 -4.74 3.11 -4.27
CA TYR A 66 -4.83 4.30 -3.45
C TYR A 66 -4.32 4.00 -2.04
N ALA A 67 -3.63 4.96 -1.42
CA ALA A 67 -3.22 4.80 -0.02
C ALA A 67 -4.41 4.49 0.91
N SER A 68 -5.59 5.04 0.59
CA SER A 68 -6.85 4.80 1.32
C SER A 68 -7.33 3.35 1.28
N GLU A 69 -6.90 2.56 0.30
CA GLU A 69 -7.25 1.14 0.16
C GLU A 69 -6.35 0.23 1.02
N VAL A 70 -5.23 0.74 1.55
CA VAL A 70 -4.30 -0.06 2.34
C VAL A 70 -4.92 -0.43 3.69
N ARG A 71 -5.13 -1.73 3.91
CA ARG A 71 -5.59 -2.26 5.21
C ARG A 71 -4.43 -2.57 6.13
N GLU A 72 -3.39 -3.20 5.60
CA GLU A 72 -2.24 -3.66 6.36
C GLU A 72 -0.97 -3.60 5.51
N ILE A 73 0.15 -3.27 6.16
CA ILE A 73 1.50 -3.42 5.60
C ILE A 73 2.29 -4.30 6.55
N SER A 74 2.89 -5.36 6.02
CA SER A 74 3.78 -6.27 6.74
C SER A 74 5.06 -6.53 5.97
N THR A 75 6.06 -7.05 6.66
CA THR A 75 7.26 -7.64 6.06
C THR A 75 6.93 -9.05 5.53
N GLU A 76 7.82 -9.60 4.69
CA GLU A 76 7.67 -10.97 4.16
C GLU A 76 7.60 -12.05 5.25
N ASP A 77 8.21 -11.83 6.40
CA ASP A 77 8.16 -12.74 7.56
C ASP A 77 6.88 -12.62 8.40
N GLY A 78 5.96 -11.73 8.00
CA GLY A 78 4.66 -11.53 8.65
C GLY A 78 4.68 -10.50 9.77
N THR A 79 5.78 -9.79 10.03
CA THR A 79 5.82 -8.69 10.99
C THR A 79 4.95 -7.53 10.49
N VAL A 80 3.88 -7.21 11.22
CA VAL A 80 2.96 -6.11 10.88
C VAL A 80 3.61 -4.78 11.23
N LEU A 81 3.74 -3.90 10.23
CA LEU A 81 4.31 -2.57 10.36
C LEU A 81 3.23 -1.48 10.46
N PHE A 82 2.06 -1.73 9.85
CA PHE A 82 0.92 -0.82 9.88
C PHE A 82 -0.38 -1.58 9.69
N ARG A 83 -1.45 -1.15 10.38
CA ARG A 83 -2.81 -1.60 10.17
C ARG A 83 -3.76 -0.41 10.30
N SER A 84 -4.65 -0.22 9.31
CA SER A 84 -5.65 0.85 9.37
C SER A 84 -6.70 0.54 10.43
N THR A 85 -7.07 1.55 11.22
CA THR A 85 -8.07 1.44 12.29
C THR A 85 -9.51 1.40 11.79
N THR A 86 -9.76 1.74 10.52
CA THR A 86 -11.14 1.85 9.98
C THR A 86 -11.72 0.51 9.51
N ALA A 87 -11.00 -0.60 9.65
CA ALA A 87 -11.43 -1.90 9.11
C ALA A 87 -12.50 -2.64 9.96
N GLU A 88 -13.06 -2.02 11.00
CA GLU A 88 -14.09 -2.61 11.88
C GLU A 88 -15.43 -1.84 11.85
N ILE A 89 -15.93 -1.50 10.67
CA ILE A 89 -17.36 -1.22 10.52
C ILE A 89 -17.90 -2.12 9.41
N SER A 90 -18.19 -3.37 9.77
CA SER A 90 -19.10 -4.22 9.03
C SER A 90 -20.09 -4.74 10.07
N ASN A 91 -21.28 -4.15 10.08
CA ASN A 91 -22.44 -4.59 10.84
C ASN A 91 -23.41 -5.23 9.86
#